data_AF-A0A0B8QFS3-F1
#
_entry.id   AF-A0A0B8QFS3-F1
#
_cell.length_a   1.000
_cell.length_b   1.000
_cell.length_c   1.000
_cell.angle_alpha   90.00
_cell.angle_beta   90.00
_cell.angle_gamma   90.00
#
_symmetry.space_group_name_H-M   'P 1'
#
loop_
_entity.id
_entity.type
_entity.pdbx_description
1 polymer ?
#
loop_
_entity_poly.entity_id
_entity_poly.type
_entity_poly.pdbx_seq_one_letter_code
_entity_poly.pdbx_strand_id
1 'polypeptide(L)'
;MKKRTQLGLLISSVALAMGSAQAAELEITITNATKGIYFTPLIVAAHNSDLFMFRTGTAASDELKSMAEEGAIAGLSGVIGNAGGVVVENPAGGFLDPGDSITFNMDSGDLGYLSLGAMLLPTNDGFVGLDSWKIPSEAGTYRASLNGYDAGTEANDEIAANMPNPPFITFGTSATGVETAISNAWCMCIPEP
;
A
#
# COMPACT_ATOMS: atom_id res chain seq x y z
N MET A 1 47.59 -8.88 -59.74
CA MET A 1 46.61 -9.80 -59.10
C MET A 1 47.32 -10.41 -57.89
N LYS A 2 46.93 -10.39 -56.61
CA LYS A 2 45.73 -10.02 -55.84
C LYS A 2 46.24 -9.60 -54.44
N LYS A 3 45.85 -8.45 -53.89
CA LYS A 3 46.08 -8.13 -52.47
C LYS A 3 45.02 -8.87 -51.64
N ARG A 4 45.44 -9.72 -50.71
CA ARG A 4 44.54 -10.44 -49.80
C ARG A 4 44.28 -9.54 -48.59
N THR A 5 43.11 -8.92 -48.55
CA THR A 5 42.65 -8.15 -47.39
C THR A 5 41.95 -9.11 -46.44
N GLN A 6 42.50 -9.33 -45.25
CA GLN A 6 41.81 -10.07 -44.19
C GLN A 6 40.83 -9.12 -43.49
N LEU A 7 39.56 -9.52 -43.47
CA LEU A 7 38.49 -8.83 -42.76
C LEU A 7 38.40 -9.46 -41.37
N GLY A 8 38.88 -8.76 -40.35
CA GLY A 8 38.74 -9.18 -38.95
C GLY A 8 37.30 -8.96 -38.48
N LEU A 9 36.65 -10.03 -38.02
CA LEU A 9 35.32 -9.99 -37.42
C LEU A 9 35.46 -9.55 -35.95
N LEU A 10 35.02 -8.34 -35.63
CA LEU A 10 34.90 -7.85 -34.26
C LEU A 10 33.55 -8.32 -33.70
N ILE A 11 33.58 -9.33 -32.84
CA ILE A 11 32.42 -9.73 -32.02
C ILE A 11 32.40 -8.80 -30.81
N SER A 12 31.45 -7.87 -30.77
CA SER A 12 31.22 -7.02 -29.61
C SER A 12 30.27 -7.75 -28.66
N SER A 13 30.81 -8.28 -27.56
CA SER A 13 30.04 -8.91 -26.49
C SER A 13 29.34 -7.83 -25.68
N VAL A 14 28.02 -7.67 -25.85
CA VAL A 14 27.20 -6.88 -24.92
C VAL A 14 27.03 -7.71 -23.65
N ALA A 15 27.72 -7.34 -22.58
CA ALA A 15 27.46 -7.88 -21.25
C ALA A 15 26.21 -7.19 -20.68
N LEU A 16 25.09 -7.90 -20.64
CA LEU A 16 23.92 -7.50 -19.86
C LEU A 16 24.30 -7.58 -18.38
N ALA A 17 24.46 -6.43 -17.73
CA ALA A 17 24.54 -6.36 -16.28
C ALA A 17 23.16 -6.72 -15.72
N MET A 18 22.97 -7.98 -15.34
CA MET A 18 21.81 -8.38 -14.55
C MET A 18 22.07 -7.90 -13.12
N GLY A 19 21.32 -6.89 -12.68
CA GLY A 19 21.33 -6.47 -11.28
C GLY A 19 20.84 -7.63 -10.43
N SER A 20 21.64 -8.03 -9.43
CA SER A 20 21.19 -8.98 -8.43
C SER A 20 20.08 -8.34 -7.62
N ALA A 21 18.87 -8.91 -7.66
CA ALA A 21 17.89 -8.66 -6.61
C ALA A 21 18.54 -9.08 -5.29
N GLN A 22 18.56 -8.17 -4.32
CA GLN A 22 19.03 -8.49 -2.97
C GLN A 22 17.81 -8.63 -2.09
N ALA A 23 17.70 -9.78 -1.42
CA ALA A 23 16.82 -9.96 -0.28
C ALA A 23 17.07 -8.85 0.74
N ALA A 24 16.06 -8.04 1.02
CA ALA A 24 16.13 -7.00 2.04
C ALA A 24 15.37 -7.43 3.30
N GLU A 25 16.11 -7.51 4.40
CA GLU A 25 15.58 -7.59 5.75
C GLU A 25 15.15 -6.19 6.19
N LEU A 26 13.85 -6.01 6.41
CA LEU A 26 13.25 -4.72 6.73
C LEU A 26 12.81 -4.70 8.20
N GLU A 27 13.22 -3.68 8.95
CA GLU A 27 12.58 -3.29 10.20
C GLU A 27 11.62 -2.14 9.87
N ILE A 28 10.31 -2.40 9.97
CA ILE A 28 9.26 -1.46 9.57
C ILE A 28 8.61 -0.90 10.83
N THR A 29 8.61 0.43 10.96
CA THR A 29 7.85 1.13 11.99
C THR A 29 6.70 1.91 11.36
N ILE A 30 5.48 1.66 11.83
CA ILE A 30 4.29 2.39 11.41
C ILE A 30 3.78 3.19 12.59
N THR A 31 3.56 4.48 12.39
CA THR A 31 2.98 5.39 13.38
C THR A 31 1.63 5.86 12.90
N ASN A 32 0.59 5.66 13.71
CA ASN A 32 -0.69 6.31 13.50
C ASN A 32 -0.61 7.75 14.04
N ALA A 33 -0.19 8.69 13.19
CA ALA A 33 -0.02 10.09 13.56
C ALA A 33 -1.34 10.90 13.62
N THR A 34 -2.48 10.23 13.54
CA THR A 34 -3.80 10.89 13.51
C THR A 34 -4.31 11.21 14.92
N LYS A 35 -5.43 11.94 14.99
CA LYS A 35 -6.18 12.18 16.22
C LYS A 35 -7.59 11.61 16.05
N GLY A 36 -7.91 10.59 16.84
CA GLY A 36 -9.25 9.98 16.85
C GLY A 36 -9.56 9.08 15.65
N ILE A 37 -8.57 8.78 14.81
CA ILE A 37 -8.67 7.78 13.75
C ILE A 37 -7.86 6.54 14.15
N TYR A 38 -8.49 5.38 14.06
CA TYR A 38 -7.86 4.08 14.34
C TYR A 38 -7.52 3.43 13.01
N PHE A 39 -6.36 2.80 12.92
CA PHE A 39 -6.12 1.89 11.81
C PHE A 39 -6.65 0.53 12.22
N THR A 40 -7.49 -0.07 11.38
CA THR A 40 -7.90 -1.48 11.52
C THR A 40 -6.68 -2.40 11.33
N PRO A 41 -6.83 -3.74 11.36
CA PRO A 41 -5.70 -4.63 11.08
C PRO A 41 -4.92 -4.19 9.84
N LEU A 42 -3.63 -3.89 10.05
CA LEU A 42 -2.70 -3.49 9.00
C LEU A 42 -2.37 -4.70 8.13
N ILE A 43 -2.35 -4.51 6.82
CA ILE A 43 -1.70 -5.43 5.89
C ILE A 43 -0.46 -4.74 5.32
N VAL A 44 0.67 -5.45 5.34
CA VAL A 44 1.92 -4.98 4.75
C VAL A 44 2.43 -6.07 3.83
N ALA A 45 2.81 -5.71 2.61
CA ALA A 45 3.23 -6.68 1.61
C ALA A 45 4.45 -6.22 0.83
N ALA A 46 5.41 -7.12 0.63
CA ALA A 46 6.41 -7.00 -0.39
C ALA A 46 5.93 -7.71 -1.67
N HIS A 47 6.20 -7.12 -2.84
CA HIS A 47 5.82 -7.69 -4.14
C HIS A 47 6.73 -7.21 -5.29
N ASN A 48 6.55 -7.80 -6.48
CA ASN A 48 7.25 -7.39 -7.70
C ASN A 48 6.52 -6.23 -8.38
N SER A 49 7.07 -5.74 -9.51
CA SER A 49 6.48 -4.62 -10.28
C SER A 49 5.16 -4.93 -10.98
N ASP A 50 4.79 -6.21 -11.08
CA ASP A 50 3.61 -6.65 -11.83
C ASP A 50 2.33 -6.62 -10.96
N LEU A 51 2.50 -6.54 -9.64
CA LEU A 51 1.43 -6.44 -8.67
C LEU A 51 1.37 -5.01 -8.08
N PHE A 52 0.17 -4.57 -7.74
CA PHE A 52 -0.09 -3.40 -6.90
C PHE A 52 -1.24 -3.72 -5.95
N MET A 53 -1.21 -3.15 -4.74
CA MET A 53 -2.27 -3.38 -3.75
C MET A 53 -3.50 -2.51 -4.03
N PHE A 54 -3.25 -1.27 -4.44
CA PHE A 54 -4.27 -0.32 -4.90
C PHE A 54 -3.64 0.67 -5.89
N ARG A 55 -4.44 1.41 -6.66
CA ARG A 55 -3.94 2.49 -7.53
C ARG A 55 -4.95 3.63 -7.55
N THR A 56 -4.46 4.85 -7.38
CA THR A 56 -5.32 6.03 -7.51
C THR A 56 -5.90 6.13 -8.92
N GLY A 57 -7.18 6.49 -9.01
CA GLY A 57 -7.89 6.59 -10.28
C GLY A 57 -8.32 5.24 -10.90
N THR A 58 -8.08 4.12 -10.21
CA THR A 58 -8.64 2.81 -10.58
C THR A 58 -9.71 2.39 -9.59
N ALA A 59 -10.71 1.62 -10.05
CA ALA A 59 -11.69 1.03 -9.16
C ALA A 59 -11.02 0.08 -8.15
N ALA A 60 -11.53 0.06 -6.92
CA ALA A 60 -11.09 -0.88 -5.90
C ALA A 60 -11.39 -2.33 -6.32
N SER A 61 -10.50 -3.27 -5.98
CA SER A 61 -10.81 -4.70 -6.08
C SER A 61 -11.79 -5.10 -4.96
N ASP A 62 -12.41 -6.27 -5.09
CA ASP A 62 -13.30 -6.80 -4.06
C ASP A 62 -12.56 -6.96 -2.71
N GLU A 63 -11.29 -7.35 -2.75
CA GLU A 63 -10.47 -7.49 -1.56
C GLU A 63 -10.08 -6.15 -0.94
N LEU A 64 -9.75 -5.14 -1.77
CA LEU A 64 -9.48 -3.79 -1.27
C LEU A 64 -10.74 -3.17 -0.65
N LYS A 65 -11.89 -3.38 -1.28
CA LYS A 65 -13.20 -3.01 -0.75
C LYS A 65 -13.44 -3.62 0.63
N SER A 66 -13.29 -4.94 0.78
CA SER A 66 -13.46 -5.61 2.08
C SER A 66 -12.50 -5.08 3.14
N MET A 67 -11.26 -4.76 2.77
CA MET A 67 -10.34 -4.10 3.71
C MET A 67 -10.84 -2.71 4.08
N ALA A 68 -11.23 -1.89 3.11
CA ALA A 68 -11.57 -0.48 3.29
C ALA A 68 -12.90 -0.27 4.04
N GLU A 69 -13.87 -1.18 3.90
CA GLU A 69 -15.20 -1.08 4.52
C GLU A 69 -15.32 -1.85 5.84
N GLU A 70 -14.59 -2.96 6.00
CA GLU A 70 -14.77 -3.86 7.16
C GLU A 70 -13.48 -4.06 7.97
N GLY A 71 -12.34 -3.57 7.48
CA GLY A 71 -11.02 -3.90 8.03
C GLY A 71 -10.60 -5.35 7.74
N ALA A 72 -11.24 -6.02 6.80
CA ALA A 72 -11.00 -7.43 6.49
C ALA A 72 -9.83 -7.62 5.50
N ILE A 73 -8.65 -7.99 6.00
CA ILE A 73 -7.42 -8.10 5.19
C ILE A 73 -7.16 -9.48 4.56
N ALA A 74 -7.90 -10.52 4.96
CA ALA A 74 -7.61 -11.89 4.56
C ALA A 74 -7.70 -12.11 3.04
N GLY A 75 -8.64 -11.44 2.36
CA GLY A 75 -8.76 -11.47 0.90
C GLY A 75 -7.51 -10.91 0.22
N LEU A 76 -7.09 -9.71 0.61
CA LEU A 76 -5.89 -9.05 0.05
C LEU A 76 -4.64 -9.89 0.28
N SER A 77 -4.47 -10.41 1.48
CA SER A 77 -3.36 -11.29 1.84
C SER A 77 -3.33 -12.53 0.96
N GLY A 78 -4.49 -13.18 0.77
CA GLY A 78 -4.61 -14.35 -0.11
C GLY A 78 -4.21 -14.06 -1.56
N VAL A 79 -4.73 -12.98 -2.16
CA VAL A 79 -4.42 -12.66 -3.57
C VAL A 79 -2.95 -12.26 -3.75
N ILE A 80 -2.36 -11.51 -2.82
CA ILE A 80 -0.96 -11.10 -2.87
C ILE A 80 -0.04 -12.31 -2.67
N GLY A 81 -0.32 -13.15 -1.67
CA GLY A 81 0.45 -14.36 -1.41
C GLY A 81 0.40 -15.35 -2.58
N ASN A 82 -0.78 -15.55 -3.18
CA ASN A 82 -0.94 -16.39 -4.36
C ASN A 82 -0.19 -15.86 -5.60
N ALA A 83 0.01 -14.55 -5.68
CA ALA A 83 0.82 -13.90 -6.72
C ALA A 83 2.34 -13.95 -6.42
N GLY A 84 2.76 -14.59 -5.33
CA GLY A 84 4.16 -14.72 -4.93
C GLY A 84 4.69 -13.54 -4.11
N GLY A 85 3.82 -12.68 -3.58
CA GLY A 85 4.19 -11.66 -2.62
C GLY A 85 4.45 -12.23 -1.22
N VAL A 86 5.16 -11.47 -0.40
CA VAL A 86 5.33 -11.73 1.04
C VAL A 86 4.39 -10.82 1.80
N VAL A 87 3.59 -11.37 2.71
CA VAL A 87 2.59 -10.60 3.47
C VAL A 87 2.84 -10.74 4.97
N VAL A 88 2.80 -9.61 5.67
CA VAL A 88 2.67 -9.55 7.13
C VAL A 88 1.28 -9.03 7.46
N GLU A 89 0.48 -9.90 8.07
CA GLU A 89 -0.87 -9.57 8.51
C GLU A 89 -0.88 -9.09 9.95
N ASN A 90 -1.65 -8.03 10.20
CA ASN A 90 -2.01 -7.55 11.52
C ASN A 90 -0.83 -7.44 12.50
N PRO A 91 0.28 -6.75 12.16
CA PRO A 91 1.44 -6.62 13.03
C PRO A 91 1.12 -5.92 14.37
N ALA A 92 0.04 -5.13 14.43
CA ALA A 92 -0.44 -4.51 15.66
C ALA A 92 -1.25 -5.47 16.56
N GLY A 93 -1.65 -6.65 16.07
CA GLY A 93 -2.50 -7.58 16.81
C GLY A 93 -3.94 -7.07 17.01
N GLY A 94 -4.41 -6.16 16.15
CA GLY A 94 -5.70 -5.51 16.24
C GLY A 94 -5.64 -4.11 15.63
N PHE A 95 -6.22 -3.14 16.34
CA PHE A 95 -6.15 -1.74 15.95
C PHE A 95 -4.78 -1.14 16.25
N LEU A 96 -4.34 -0.20 15.42
CA LEU A 96 -3.30 0.75 15.80
C LEU A 96 -3.96 2.06 16.24
N ASP A 97 -3.90 2.33 17.54
CA ASP A 97 -4.56 3.47 18.17
C ASP A 97 -3.99 4.83 17.72
N PRO A 98 -4.78 5.91 17.78
CA PRO A 98 -4.28 7.25 17.47
C PRO A 98 -3.11 7.64 18.38
N GLY A 99 -1.98 8.01 17.78
CA GLY A 99 -0.73 8.38 18.46
C GLY A 99 0.24 7.23 18.69
N ASP A 100 -0.20 5.98 18.51
CA ASP A 100 0.63 4.80 18.76
C ASP A 100 1.48 4.40 17.55
N SER A 101 2.47 3.55 17.82
CA SER A 101 3.35 2.98 16.81
C SER A 101 3.57 1.50 17.04
N ILE A 102 3.80 0.77 15.95
CA ILE A 102 4.22 -0.63 15.97
C ILE A 102 5.50 -0.79 15.16
N THR A 103 6.33 -1.74 15.55
CA THR A 103 7.55 -2.11 14.84
C THR A 103 7.60 -3.62 14.67
N PHE A 104 7.94 -4.09 13.47
CA PHE A 104 8.04 -5.50 13.14
C PHE A 104 9.07 -5.71 12.03
N ASN A 105 9.52 -6.96 11.88
CA ASN A 105 10.46 -7.36 10.84
C ASN A 105 9.75 -8.03 9.67
N MET A 106 10.26 -7.82 8.46
CA MET A 106 9.81 -8.45 7.23
C MET A 106 11.02 -8.78 6.36
N ASP A 107 11.15 -10.03 5.94
CA ASP A 107 12.04 -10.42 4.85
C ASP A 107 11.29 -10.24 3.53
N SER A 108 11.70 -9.27 2.72
CA SER A 108 11.08 -9.02 1.42
C SER A 108 11.49 -10.02 0.34
N GLY A 109 12.51 -10.85 0.58
CA GLY A 109 13.13 -11.66 -0.47
C GLY A 109 13.53 -10.79 -1.66
N ASP A 110 13.46 -11.34 -2.87
CA ASP A 110 13.85 -10.61 -4.09
C ASP A 110 12.81 -9.57 -4.57
N LEU A 111 11.79 -9.28 -3.75
CA LEU A 111 10.69 -8.39 -4.10
C LEU A 111 11.09 -6.92 -3.87
N GLY A 112 10.96 -6.11 -4.92
CA GLY A 112 11.50 -4.75 -4.92
C GLY A 112 10.54 -3.64 -4.48
N TYR A 113 9.30 -3.98 -4.12
CA TYR A 113 8.25 -3.01 -3.81
C TYR A 113 7.54 -3.37 -2.51
N LEU A 114 7.22 -2.35 -1.72
CA LEU A 114 6.47 -2.42 -0.47
C LEU A 114 5.13 -1.70 -0.63
N SER A 115 4.05 -2.38 -0.26
CA SER A 115 2.71 -1.80 -0.13
C SER A 115 2.16 -2.03 1.27
N LEU A 116 1.29 -1.13 1.71
CA LEU A 116 0.65 -1.16 3.01
C LEU A 116 -0.78 -0.64 2.88
N GLY A 117 -1.69 -1.22 3.66
CA GLY A 117 -3.08 -0.78 3.77
C GLY A 117 -3.68 -1.02 5.15
N ALA A 118 -4.62 -0.17 5.55
CA ALA A 118 -5.59 -0.43 6.62
C ALA A 118 -6.81 0.48 6.44
N MET A 119 -8.00 0.02 6.82
CA MET A 119 -9.15 0.91 6.94
C MET A 119 -8.90 1.94 8.05
N LEU A 120 -9.42 3.15 7.81
CA LEU A 120 -9.51 4.22 8.78
C LEU A 120 -10.85 4.13 9.49
N LEU A 121 -10.86 4.04 10.82
CA LEU A 121 -12.08 4.15 11.60
C LEU A 121 -12.11 5.45 12.40
N PRO A 122 -13.26 6.14 12.50
CA PRO A 122 -14.54 5.80 11.87
C PRO A 122 -14.70 6.46 10.47
N THR A 123 -14.67 5.66 9.39
CA THR A 123 -15.00 6.09 8.02
C THR A 123 -15.81 4.98 7.31
N ASN A 124 -16.54 5.30 6.23
CA ASN A 124 -17.29 4.33 5.42
C ASN A 124 -16.35 3.35 4.71
N ASP A 125 -15.56 3.85 3.76
CA ASP A 125 -14.60 3.09 2.96
C ASP A 125 -13.23 3.79 2.85
N GLY A 126 -12.93 4.64 3.84
CA GLY A 126 -11.67 5.35 3.94
C GLY A 126 -10.56 4.42 4.40
N PHE A 127 -9.41 4.49 3.74
CA PHE A 127 -8.23 3.69 4.09
C PHE A 127 -6.94 4.50 4.04
N VAL A 128 -5.97 4.11 4.85
CA VAL A 128 -4.59 4.61 4.77
C VAL A 128 -3.78 3.66 3.91
N GLY A 129 -2.91 4.19 3.05
CA GLY A 129 -2.11 3.33 2.19
C GLY A 129 -0.76 3.90 1.75
N LEU A 130 0.11 2.96 1.40
CA LEU A 130 1.30 3.14 0.60
C LEU A 130 1.23 2.10 -0.52
N ASP A 131 1.28 2.52 -1.77
CA ASP A 131 1.28 1.57 -2.88
C ASP A 131 2.61 1.58 -3.61
N SER A 132 3.15 0.37 -3.81
CA SER A 132 4.28 0.10 -4.70
C SER A 132 5.49 1.01 -4.42
N TRP A 133 5.81 1.25 -3.15
CA TRP A 133 6.99 2.02 -2.78
C TRP A 133 8.23 1.19 -3.03
N LYS A 134 9.15 1.71 -3.84
CA LYS A 134 10.38 0.99 -4.18
C LYS A 134 11.26 0.83 -2.95
N ILE A 135 11.57 -0.40 -2.60
CA ILE A 135 12.48 -0.72 -1.50
C ILE A 135 13.88 -0.21 -1.88
N PRO A 136 14.51 0.66 -1.08
CA PRO A 136 15.84 1.17 -1.37
C PRO A 136 16.89 0.05 -1.38
N SER A 137 17.81 0.10 -2.34
CA SER A 137 18.91 -0.87 -2.44
C SER A 137 20.08 -0.59 -1.50
N GLU A 138 20.14 0.62 -0.93
CA GLU A 138 21.16 1.01 0.04
C GLU A 138 20.61 0.82 1.45
N ALA A 139 21.44 0.26 2.34
CA ALA A 139 21.05 0.10 3.74
C ALA A 139 20.91 1.48 4.40
N GLY A 140 19.79 1.70 5.09
CA GLY A 140 19.53 2.96 5.77
C GLY A 140 18.11 3.06 6.31
N THR A 141 17.81 4.17 6.95
CA THR A 141 16.47 4.50 7.40
C THR A 141 15.80 5.43 6.41
N TYR A 142 14.64 5.01 5.94
CA TYR A 142 13.83 5.75 4.97
C TYR A 142 12.46 6.03 5.56
N ARG A 143 11.84 7.12 5.14
CA ARG A 143 10.53 7.55 5.63
C ARG A 143 9.63 7.85 4.45
N ALA A 144 8.40 7.36 4.53
CA ALA A 144 7.32 7.72 3.63
C ALA A 144 6.12 8.16 4.46
N SER A 145 5.38 9.14 3.95
CA SER A 145 4.06 9.48 4.49
C SER A 145 3.03 8.54 3.89
N LEU A 146 2.14 8.03 4.73
CA LEU A 146 0.96 7.33 4.28
C LEU A 146 -0.15 8.34 4.04
N ASN A 147 -0.87 8.21 2.93
CA ASN A 147 -2.01 9.06 2.63
C ASN A 147 -3.32 8.34 2.95
N GLY A 148 -4.35 9.13 3.25
CA GLY A 148 -5.73 8.65 3.27
C GLY A 148 -6.32 8.63 1.86
N TYR A 149 -7.11 7.60 1.59
CA TYR A 149 -7.80 7.34 0.33
C TYR A 149 -9.25 6.93 0.63
N ASP A 150 -10.07 7.02 -0.39
CA ASP A 150 -11.47 6.63 -0.42
C ASP A 150 -11.59 5.53 -1.49
N ALA A 151 -12.17 4.38 -1.13
CA ALA A 151 -12.24 3.24 -2.04
C ALA A 151 -13.26 3.46 -3.18
N GLY A 152 -14.20 4.39 -3.00
CA GLY A 152 -15.25 4.74 -3.95
C GLY A 152 -16.30 3.63 -4.08
N THR A 153 -16.50 2.84 -3.02
CA THR A 153 -17.39 1.68 -3.01
C THR A 153 -18.65 1.91 -2.21
N GLU A 154 -18.67 2.91 -1.32
CA GLU A 154 -19.87 3.36 -0.61
C GLU A 154 -20.12 4.87 -0.75
N ALA A 155 -21.24 5.34 -0.19
CA ALA A 155 -21.49 6.76 -0.04
C ALA A 155 -20.87 7.25 1.27
N ASN A 156 -20.16 8.38 1.22
CA ASN A 156 -19.56 9.04 2.38
C ASN A 156 -20.63 9.77 3.19
N ASP A 157 -21.28 9.03 4.07
CA ASP A 157 -22.33 9.54 4.96
C ASP A 157 -21.91 9.56 6.44
N GLU A 158 -20.84 8.84 6.77
CA GLU A 158 -20.30 8.60 8.10
C GLU A 158 -21.40 8.26 9.12
N ILE A 159 -22.40 7.50 8.67
CA ILE A 159 -23.46 6.96 9.51
C ILE A 159 -22.93 5.72 10.23
N ALA A 160 -23.03 5.70 11.56
CA ALA A 160 -22.54 4.59 12.40
C ALA A 160 -23.09 3.20 12.04
N ALA A 161 -24.22 3.11 11.33
CA ALA A 161 -24.81 1.86 10.85
C ALA A 161 -24.14 1.32 9.58
N ASN A 162 -23.44 2.17 8.84
CA ASN A 162 -22.75 1.88 7.58
C ASN A 162 -21.23 1.79 7.78
N MET A 163 -20.77 1.68 9.03
CA MET A 163 -19.36 1.55 9.37
C MET A 163 -19.19 0.48 10.45
N PRO A 164 -18.03 -0.18 10.54
CA PRO A 164 -17.67 -0.98 11.69
C PRO A 164 -17.74 -0.13 12.96
N ASN A 165 -18.57 -0.58 13.92
CA ASN A 165 -18.85 0.15 15.16
C ASN A 165 -18.33 -0.60 16.39
N PRO A 166 -17.01 -0.56 16.65
CA PRO A 166 -16.46 -1.20 17.84
C PRO A 166 -16.82 -0.42 19.11
N PRO A 167 -16.97 -1.09 20.26
CA PRO A 167 -17.54 -0.50 21.48
C PRO A 167 -16.68 0.61 22.12
N PHE A 168 -15.42 0.78 21.68
CA PHE A 168 -14.52 1.81 22.18
C PHE A 168 -14.59 3.13 21.38
N ILE A 169 -15.25 3.16 20.23
CA ILE A 169 -15.46 4.37 19.43
C ILE A 169 -16.87 4.89 19.68
N THR A 170 -16.99 6.17 20.02
CA THR A 170 -18.29 6.85 20.10
C THR A 170 -18.56 7.57 18.80
N PHE A 171 -19.59 7.13 18.06
CA PHE A 171 -20.01 7.77 16.82
C PHE A 171 -20.92 8.97 17.09
N GLY A 172 -20.82 9.99 16.24
CA GLY A 172 -21.78 11.10 16.23
C GLY A 172 -23.15 10.63 15.76
N THR A 173 -24.22 11.25 16.27
CA THR A 173 -25.61 10.82 16.02
C THR A 173 -26.26 11.46 14.80
N SER A 174 -25.57 12.35 14.08
CA SER A 174 -26.23 13.28 13.14
C SER A 174 -25.77 13.21 11.69
N ALA A 175 -24.79 12.37 11.33
CA ALA A 175 -24.38 12.13 9.94
C ALA A 175 -24.32 13.41 9.08
N THR A 176 -23.78 14.50 9.65
CA THR A 176 -23.80 15.81 8.98
C THR A 176 -22.69 15.94 7.92
N GLY A 177 -22.00 14.84 7.60
CA GLY A 177 -20.86 14.76 6.67
C GLY A 177 -21.21 14.38 5.23
N VAL A 178 -22.50 14.25 4.89
CA VAL A 178 -22.91 13.67 3.60
C VAL A 178 -22.44 14.49 2.38
N GLU A 179 -21.41 13.99 1.70
CA GLU A 179 -21.12 14.31 0.29
C GLU A 179 -21.93 13.32 -0.57
N THR A 180 -23.12 13.73 -1.02
CA THR A 180 -24.05 12.86 -1.77
C THR A 180 -23.62 12.60 -3.22
N ALA A 181 -22.47 13.12 -3.65
CA ALA A 181 -21.87 12.86 -4.95
C ALA A 181 -20.36 13.14 -4.92
N ILE A 182 -19.56 12.13 -5.26
CA ILE A 182 -18.14 12.30 -5.58
C ILE A 182 -18.06 13.21 -6.83
N SER A 183 -17.63 14.46 -6.67
CA SER A 183 -17.28 15.34 -7.81
C SER A 183 -15.80 15.30 -8.17
N ASN A 184 -15.06 14.31 -7.68
CA ASN A 184 -13.60 14.23 -7.77
C ASN A 184 -13.17 13.67 -9.13
N ALA A 185 -13.53 14.32 -10.23
CA ALA A 185 -12.88 14.07 -11.52
C ALA A 185 -11.42 14.57 -11.56
N TRP A 186 -10.96 15.30 -10.54
CA TRP A 186 -9.59 15.82 -10.45
C TRP A 186 -9.15 15.94 -9.00
N CYS A 187 -8.31 14.99 -8.53
CA CYS A 187 -7.49 15.24 -7.35
C CYS A 187 -6.45 16.30 -7.73
N MET A 188 -6.38 17.36 -6.92
CA MET A 188 -5.53 18.52 -7.09
C MET A 188 -4.05 18.12 -7.20
N CYS A 189 -3.43 18.34 -8.37
CA CYS A 189 -1.98 18.31 -8.50
C CYS A 189 -1.40 19.42 -7.59
N ILE A 190 -0.66 19.04 -6.56
CA ILE A 190 0.29 19.96 -5.93
C ILE A 190 1.43 20.14 -6.94
N PRO A 191 1.70 21.36 -7.44
CA PRO A 191 2.90 21.59 -8.22
C PRO A 191 4.10 21.56 -7.26
N GLU A 192 5.01 20.62 -7.47
CA GLU A 192 6.34 20.61 -6.85
C GLU A 192 7.08 21.93 -7.18
N PRO A 193 7.88 22.49 -6.26
CA PRO A 193 8.88 23.50 -6.59
C PRO A 193 10.09 22.92 -7.35
#